data_AF-A0A8T4XSH5-F1
#
_entry.id   AF-A0A8T4XSH5-F1
#
_cell.length_a   1.000
_cell.length_b   1.000
_cell.length_c   1.000
_cell.angle_alpha   90.00
_cell.angle_beta   90.00
_cell.angle_gamma   90.00
#
_symmetry.space_group_name_H-M   'P 1'
#
loop_
_entity.id
_entity.type
_entity.pdbx_description
1 polymer ?
#
loop_
_entity_poly.entity_id
_entity_poly.type
_entity_poly.pdbx_seq_one_letter_code
_entity_poly.pdbx_strand_id
1 'polypeptide(L)'
;TRLGERFMYCPDVQGPISKKTLALILSEKPDVAMIGGPPLYLAGFKVSEESVRLGISNLAKLTSVVRHIILDHHLLRDINWRSFTAPAYEEAFKNNSQIMTAAESLGQPNRILEADRRKLYESEPPSEAFQKWLRLPNEKRRLLKPPI
;
A
#
# COMPACT_ATOMS: atom_id res chain seq x y z
N THR A 1 -22.76 3.12 5.03
CA THR A 1 -22.36 4.45 5.49
C THR A 1 -23.47 5.03 6.34
N ARG A 2 -23.13 5.57 7.52
CA ARG A 2 -24.09 6.34 8.32
C ARG A 2 -24.17 7.75 7.73
N LEU A 3 -25.32 8.43 7.87
CA LEU A 3 -25.49 9.79 7.35
C LEU A 3 -24.40 10.71 7.93
N GLY A 4 -23.62 11.39 7.08
CA GLY A 4 -22.55 12.32 7.50
C GLY A 4 -21.13 11.75 7.61
N GLU A 5 -20.94 10.44 7.37
CA GLU A 5 -19.61 9.82 7.36
C GLU A 5 -18.79 10.28 6.14
N ARG A 6 -17.55 10.72 6.38
CA ARG A 6 -16.62 11.21 5.35
C ARG A 6 -15.55 10.18 5.06
N PHE A 7 -15.54 9.72 3.81
CA PHE A 7 -14.52 8.82 3.28
C PHE A 7 -13.59 9.59 2.33
N MET A 8 -12.28 9.36 2.47
CA MET A 8 -11.27 9.93 1.58
C MET A 8 -10.42 8.83 0.93
N TYR A 9 -10.26 8.90 -0.39
CA TYR A 9 -9.42 7.98 -1.15
C TYR A 9 -8.15 8.70 -1.63
N CYS A 10 -6.98 8.18 -1.24
CA CYS A 10 -5.67 8.76 -1.50
C CYS A 10 -4.68 7.66 -1.92
N PRO A 11 -4.84 7.07 -3.12
CA PRO A 11 -4.09 5.88 -3.53
C PRO A 11 -2.59 6.12 -3.75
N ASP A 12 -2.19 7.32 -4.19
CA ASP A 12 -0.82 7.58 -4.66
C ASP A 12 -0.05 8.59 -3.79
N VAL A 13 -0.38 8.66 -2.50
CA VAL A 13 0.23 9.66 -1.59
C VAL A 13 1.46 9.14 -0.84
N GLN A 14 1.65 7.82 -0.75
CA GLN A 14 2.83 7.17 -0.16
C GLN A 14 3.03 7.46 1.35
N GLY A 15 1.98 7.35 2.16
CA GLY A 15 2.03 7.66 3.60
C GLY A 15 1.94 9.16 3.87
N PRO A 16 1.10 9.90 3.13
CA PRO A 16 1.52 11.11 2.42
C PRO A 16 2.99 11.56 2.61
N ILE A 17 3.86 11.35 1.62
CA ILE A 17 5.21 11.94 1.61
C ILE A 17 5.18 13.48 1.51
N SER A 18 4.15 14.02 0.86
CA SER A 18 3.95 15.46 0.68
C SER A 18 3.31 16.08 1.92
N LYS A 19 3.98 17.09 2.51
CA LYS A 19 3.43 17.88 3.63
C LYS A 19 2.12 18.60 3.25
N LYS A 20 1.99 19.06 2.01
CA LYS A 20 0.77 19.72 1.52
C LYS A 20 -0.40 18.75 1.48
N THR A 21 -0.16 17.52 1.01
CA THR A 21 -1.18 16.48 0.97
C THR A 21 -1.58 16.04 2.37
N LEU A 22 -0.61 15.88 3.28
CA LEU A 22 -0.90 15.63 4.69
C LEU A 22 -1.80 16.71 5.29
N ALA A 23 -1.46 17.99 5.10
CA ALA A 23 -2.24 19.10 5.63
C ALA A 23 -3.68 19.11 5.11
N LEU A 24 -3.87 18.79 3.82
CA LEU A 24 -5.20 18.67 3.21
C LEU A 24 -6.02 17.53 3.85
N ILE A 25 -5.44 16.34 4.00
CA ILE A 25 -6.15 15.21 4.62
C ILE A 25 -6.55 15.58 6.06
N LEU A 26 -5.63 16.19 6.82
CA LEU A 26 -5.89 16.62 8.20
C LEU A 26 -6.96 17.72 8.29
N SER A 27 -7.02 18.66 7.34
CA SER A 27 -8.04 19.72 7.35
C SER A 27 -9.43 19.19 7.01
N GLU A 28 -9.50 18.23 6.09
CA GLU A 28 -10.76 17.58 5.73
C GLU A 28 -11.29 16.67 6.84
N LYS A 29 -10.43 16.19 7.76
CA LYS A 29 -10.81 15.36 8.92
C LYS A 29 -11.72 14.16 8.55
N PRO A 30 -11.36 13.33 7.56
CA PRO A 30 -12.20 12.20 7.18
C PRO A 30 -12.34 11.19 8.33
N ASP A 31 -13.48 10.53 8.42
CA ASP A 31 -13.72 9.45 9.38
C ASP A 31 -12.95 8.19 8.96
N VAL A 32 -12.88 7.97 7.65
CA VAL A 32 -12.17 6.86 7.01
C VAL A 32 -11.28 7.38 5.89
N ALA A 33 -10.00 7.01 5.88
CA ALA A 33 -9.10 7.33 4.78
C ALA A 33 -8.41 6.08 4.24
N MET A 34 -8.52 5.85 2.93
CA MET A 34 -7.76 4.82 2.24
C MET A 34 -6.49 5.46 1.65
N ILE A 35 -5.34 5.07 2.17
CA ILE A 35 -4.05 5.72 1.94
C ILE A 35 -3.08 4.72 1.29
N GLY A 36 -2.51 5.09 0.15
CA GLY A 36 -1.38 4.36 -0.41
C GLY A 36 -0.14 4.52 0.47
N GLY A 37 0.44 3.42 0.92
CA GLY A 37 1.67 3.43 1.72
C GLY A 37 2.93 3.66 0.86
N PRO A 38 4.06 4.08 1.47
CA PRO A 38 5.31 4.27 0.74
C PRO A 38 5.85 2.94 0.20
N PRO A 39 6.48 2.92 -0.99
CA PRO A 39 7.01 1.71 -1.59
C PRO A 39 8.33 1.30 -0.91
N LEU A 40 8.24 0.56 0.19
CA LEU A 40 9.39 0.13 1.01
C LEU A 40 10.48 -0.58 0.20
N TYR A 41 10.08 -1.50 -0.69
CA TYR A 41 10.99 -2.27 -1.54
C TYR A 41 11.77 -1.42 -2.57
N LEU A 42 11.42 -0.13 -2.73
CA LEU A 42 12.11 0.83 -3.60
C LEU A 42 12.97 1.83 -2.82
N ALA A 43 13.00 1.75 -1.49
CA ALA A 43 13.82 2.59 -0.63
C ALA A 43 15.31 2.47 -1.02
N GLY A 44 15.99 3.60 -1.16
CA GLY A 44 17.41 3.66 -1.54
C GLY A 44 17.69 3.41 -3.03
N PHE A 45 16.68 3.05 -3.83
CA PHE A 45 16.82 2.83 -5.28
C PHE A 45 16.02 3.84 -6.11
N LYS A 46 14.69 3.83 -6.00
CA LYS A 46 13.80 4.76 -6.73
C LYS A 46 13.15 5.81 -5.84
N VAL A 47 13.13 5.58 -4.53
CA VAL A 47 12.59 6.50 -3.53
C VAL A 47 13.62 6.65 -2.42
N SER A 48 13.89 7.87 -1.96
CA SER A 48 14.85 8.07 -0.86
C SER A 48 14.33 7.44 0.43
N GLU A 49 15.23 6.87 1.23
CA GLU A 49 14.87 6.34 2.56
C GLU A 49 14.23 7.40 3.45
N GLU A 50 14.71 8.65 3.32
CA GLU A 50 14.11 9.79 4.02
C GLU A 50 12.65 10.00 3.64
N SER A 51 12.30 9.91 2.36
CA SER A 51 10.91 10.04 1.91
C SER A 51 10.04 8.91 2.46
N VAL A 52 10.56 7.68 2.50
CA VAL A 52 9.86 6.53 3.09
C VAL A 52 9.62 6.75 4.58
N ARG A 53 10.65 7.15 5.34
CA ARG A 53 10.54 7.47 6.77
C ARG A 53 9.55 8.61 7.01
N LEU A 54 9.58 9.65 6.16
CA LEU A 54 8.65 10.77 6.22
C LEU A 54 7.22 10.30 5.97
N GLY A 55 6.98 9.43 5.00
CA GLY A 55 5.68 8.82 4.74
C GLY A 55 5.18 7.99 5.93
N ILE A 56 6.03 7.20 6.57
CA ILE A 56 5.63 6.45 7.78
C ILE A 56 5.30 7.41 8.94
N SER A 57 6.12 8.45 9.15
CA SER A 57 5.88 9.46 10.19
C SER A 57 4.59 10.24 9.94
N ASN A 58 4.31 10.61 8.69
CA ASN A 58 3.10 11.35 8.33
C ASN A 58 1.85 10.47 8.40
N LEU A 59 1.96 9.19 8.04
CA LEU A 59 0.92 8.20 8.30
C LEU A 59 0.59 8.12 9.79
N ALA A 60 1.60 8.10 10.68
CA ALA A 60 1.38 8.12 12.12
C ALA A 60 0.63 9.39 12.56
N LYS A 61 0.95 10.57 12.00
CA LYS A 61 0.22 11.82 12.29
C LYS A 61 -1.24 11.77 11.88
N LEU A 62 -1.58 11.12 10.76
CA LEU A 62 -2.97 10.97 10.33
C LEU A 62 -3.84 10.30 11.38
N THR A 63 -3.28 9.39 12.18
CA THR A 63 -4.01 8.66 13.22
C THR A 63 -4.57 9.56 14.32
N SER A 64 -4.05 10.77 14.49
CA SER A 64 -4.55 11.75 15.47
C SER A 64 -5.88 12.40 15.06
N VAL A 65 -6.28 12.28 13.79
CA VAL A 65 -7.48 12.91 13.24
C VAL A 65 -8.40 11.89 12.56
N VAL A 66 -7.83 10.92 11.85
CA VAL A 66 -8.56 9.92 11.07
C VAL A 66 -8.74 8.67 11.92
N ARG A 67 -9.99 8.29 12.20
CA ARG A 67 -10.31 7.15 13.07
C ARG A 67 -9.99 5.81 12.39
N HIS A 68 -10.29 5.65 11.11
CA HIS A 68 -10.01 4.42 10.38
C HIS A 68 -9.15 4.68 9.15
N ILE A 69 -7.97 4.09 9.10
CA ILE A 69 -7.04 4.20 7.97
C ILE A 69 -6.91 2.84 7.30
N ILE A 70 -7.22 2.78 6.01
CA ILE A 70 -7.04 1.60 5.17
C ILE A 70 -5.74 1.77 4.37
N LEU A 71 -4.74 0.92 4.61
CA LEU A 71 -3.46 0.94 3.89
C LEU A 71 -3.49 0.02 2.67
N ASP A 72 -2.99 0.53 1.54
CA ASP A 72 -2.91 -0.25 0.29
C ASP A 72 -1.72 0.16 -0.62
N HIS A 73 -1.72 -0.37 -1.86
CA HIS A 73 -0.90 -0.09 -3.04
C HIS A 73 0.49 -0.71 -3.09
N HIS A 74 1.46 -0.19 -2.33
CA HIS A 74 2.86 -0.62 -2.46
C HIS A 74 3.44 -1.23 -1.19
N LEU A 75 2.85 -0.91 -0.05
CA LEU A 75 3.38 -1.28 1.25
C LEU A 75 3.48 -2.81 1.40
N LEU A 76 2.45 -3.53 0.98
CA LEU A 76 2.32 -4.99 1.11
C LEU A 76 3.21 -5.80 0.16
N ARG A 77 4.03 -5.14 -0.68
CA ARG A 77 5.01 -5.81 -1.55
C ARG A 77 6.32 -6.11 -0.84
N ASP A 78 6.49 -5.63 0.40
CA ASP A 78 7.62 -5.96 1.25
C ASP A 78 7.17 -6.89 2.37
N ILE A 79 7.87 -8.02 2.58
CA ILE A 79 7.54 -8.99 3.62
C ILE A 79 7.61 -8.38 5.03
N ASN A 80 8.47 -7.37 5.22
CA ASN A 80 8.72 -6.73 6.51
C ASN A 80 7.87 -5.47 6.72
N TRP A 81 6.86 -5.24 5.88
CA TRP A 81 6.08 -4.00 5.90
C TRP A 81 5.51 -3.64 7.27
N ARG A 82 5.05 -4.65 8.02
CA ARG A 82 4.44 -4.45 9.33
C ARG A 82 5.45 -3.86 10.32
N SER A 83 6.68 -4.36 10.32
CA SER A 83 7.79 -3.86 11.14
C SER A 83 8.12 -2.41 10.81
N PHE A 84 8.17 -2.05 9.51
CA PHE A 84 8.42 -0.67 9.09
C PHE A 84 7.29 0.29 9.53
N THR A 85 6.04 -0.17 9.51
CA THR A 85 4.90 0.65 9.92
C THR A 85 4.57 0.59 11.40
N ALA A 86 5.28 -0.21 12.21
CA ALA A 86 5.01 -0.38 13.63
C ALA A 86 4.84 0.97 14.38
N PRO A 87 5.66 2.01 14.14
CA PRO A 87 5.46 3.31 14.80
C PRO A 87 4.09 3.95 14.50
N ALA A 88 3.54 3.77 13.30
CA ALA A 88 2.22 4.29 12.96
C ALA A 88 1.09 3.50 13.66
N TYR A 89 1.25 2.18 13.82
CA TYR A 89 0.31 1.34 14.57
C TYR A 89 0.33 1.68 16.07
N GLU A 90 1.51 1.95 16.64
CA GLU A 90 1.65 2.41 18.02
C GLU A 90 0.94 3.75 18.26
N GLU A 91 1.12 4.72 17.35
CA GLU A 91 0.40 6.00 17.42
C GLU A 91 -1.10 5.84 17.23
N ALA A 92 -1.55 4.94 16.34
CA ALA A 92 -2.96 4.63 16.19
C ALA A 92 -3.57 4.11 17.50
N PHE A 93 -2.88 3.21 18.19
CA PHE A 93 -3.32 2.71 19.50
C PHE A 93 -3.46 3.84 20.53
N LYS A 94 -2.47 4.75 20.63
CA LYS A 94 -2.52 5.90 21.56
C LYS A 94 -3.69 6.84 21.24
N ASN A 95 -4.00 7.03 19.97
CA ASN A 95 -5.05 7.94 19.49
C ASN A 95 -6.45 7.29 19.44
N ASN A 96 -6.58 6.02 19.83
CA ASN A 96 -7.81 5.23 19.69
C ASN A 96 -8.34 5.21 18.24
N SER A 97 -7.40 5.15 17.30
CA SER A 97 -7.62 5.01 15.86
C SER A 97 -7.14 3.63 15.40
N GLN A 98 -7.53 3.25 14.19
CA GLN A 98 -7.22 1.94 13.63
C GLN A 98 -6.54 2.09 12.28
N ILE A 99 -5.46 1.34 12.09
CA ILE A 99 -4.83 1.12 10.79
C ILE A 99 -5.08 -0.33 10.40
N MET A 100 -5.59 -0.56 9.20
CA MET A 100 -5.89 -1.88 8.66
C MET A 100 -5.50 -1.93 7.19
N THR A 101 -5.17 -3.10 6.66
CA THR A 101 -5.14 -3.28 5.19
C THR A 101 -6.57 -3.39 4.63
N ALA A 102 -6.71 -3.31 3.31
CA ALA A 102 -7.99 -3.57 2.65
C ALA A 102 -8.51 -5.00 2.92
N ALA A 103 -7.63 -5.99 3.08
CA ALA A 103 -8.05 -7.36 3.43
C ALA A 103 -8.51 -7.43 4.89
N GLU A 104 -7.74 -6.84 5.82
CA GLU A 104 -8.05 -6.82 7.25
C GLU A 104 -9.39 -6.09 7.52
N SER A 105 -9.69 -5.00 6.81
CA SER A 105 -10.96 -4.28 6.96
C SER A 105 -12.17 -5.10 6.50
N LEU A 106 -11.96 -6.11 5.66
CA LEU A 106 -12.95 -7.09 5.24
C LEU A 106 -12.95 -8.36 6.11
N GLY A 107 -12.15 -8.40 7.18
CA GLY A 107 -11.98 -9.60 8.03
C GLY A 107 -11.24 -10.74 7.33
N GLN A 108 -10.49 -10.45 6.28
CA GLN A 108 -9.72 -11.42 5.51
C GLN A 108 -8.24 -11.37 5.86
N PRO A 109 -7.52 -12.50 5.80
CA PRO A 109 -6.07 -12.51 5.98
C PRO A 109 -5.37 -11.83 4.80
N ASN A 110 -4.26 -11.14 5.08
CA ASN A 110 -3.41 -10.58 4.02
C ASN A 110 -2.77 -11.69 3.17
N ARG A 111 -3.00 -11.65 1.85
CA ARG A 111 -2.30 -12.50 0.87
C ARG A 111 -1.27 -11.66 0.12
N ILE A 112 -0.04 -11.63 0.63
CA ILE A 112 1.06 -10.79 0.12
C ILE A 112 1.78 -11.42 -1.08
N LEU A 113 1.03 -11.81 -2.11
CA LEU A 113 1.54 -12.56 -3.28
C LEU A 113 2.71 -11.84 -3.99
N GLU A 114 2.67 -10.50 -4.05
CA GLU A 114 3.76 -9.73 -4.65
C GLU A 114 5.05 -9.74 -3.83
N ALA A 115 4.97 -9.81 -2.49
CA ALA A 115 6.14 -9.93 -1.62
C ALA A 115 6.83 -11.29 -1.81
N ASP A 116 6.04 -12.35 -1.99
CA ASP A 116 6.54 -13.71 -2.24
C ASP A 116 6.71 -14.04 -3.74
N ARG A 117 6.55 -13.06 -4.65
CA ARG A 117 6.53 -13.27 -6.10
C ARG A 117 7.69 -14.11 -6.63
N ARG A 118 8.90 -13.92 -6.10
CA ARG A 118 10.08 -14.72 -6.51
C ARG A 118 9.92 -16.19 -6.15
N LYS A 119 9.56 -16.47 -4.89
CA LYS A 119 9.34 -17.84 -4.41
C LYS A 119 8.19 -18.51 -5.17
N LEU A 120 7.08 -17.79 -5.36
CA LEU A 120 5.93 -18.30 -6.12
C LEU A 120 6.29 -18.60 -7.58
N TYR A 121 7.10 -17.76 -8.22
CA TYR A 121 7.55 -18.02 -9.59
C TYR A 121 8.47 -19.25 -9.69
N GLU A 122 9.26 -19.52 -8.65
CA GLU A 122 10.12 -20.70 -8.57
C GLU A 122 9.33 -21.99 -8.28
N SER A 123 8.38 -21.95 -7.35
CA SER A 123 7.58 -23.12 -6.94
C SER A 123 6.41 -23.42 -7.88
N GLU A 124 5.81 -22.38 -8.46
CA GLU A 124 4.63 -22.45 -9.33
C GLU A 124 4.89 -21.63 -10.61
N PRO A 125 5.84 -22.07 -11.47
CA PRO A 125 6.18 -21.32 -12.66
C PRO A 125 4.97 -21.25 -13.61
N PRO A 126 4.83 -20.16 -14.39
CA PRO A 126 3.77 -20.04 -15.37
C PRO A 126 3.89 -21.11 -16.46
N SER A 127 2.78 -21.42 -17.12
CA SER A 127 2.73 -22.43 -18.20
C SER A 127 3.78 -22.18 -19.29
N GLU A 128 4.24 -23.24 -19.96
CA GLU A 128 5.20 -23.10 -21.07
C GLU A 128 4.69 -22.15 -22.16
N ALA A 129 3.38 -22.17 -22.44
CA ALA A 129 2.74 -21.26 -23.38
C ALA A 129 2.89 -19.80 -22.95
N PHE A 130 2.69 -19.51 -21.66
CA PHE A 130 2.87 -18.16 -21.10
C PHE A 130 4.34 -17.75 -21.13
N GLN A 131 5.28 -18.66 -20.83
CA GLN A 131 6.71 -18.37 -20.93
C GLN A 131 7.14 -18.07 -22.37
N LYS A 132 6.62 -18.80 -23.36
CA LYS A 132 6.85 -18.51 -24.79
C LYS A 132 6.27 -17.13 -25.15
N TRP A 133 5.08 -16.81 -24.67
CA TRP A 133 4.47 -15.49 -24.85
C TRP A 133 5.31 -14.35 -24.23
N LEU A 134 5.88 -14.55 -23.03
CA LEU A 134 6.75 -13.57 -22.36
C LEU A 134 8.00 -13.22 -23.18
N ARG A 135 8.53 -14.18 -23.95
CA ARG A 135 9.72 -14.02 -24.80
C ARG A 135 9.43 -13.30 -26.12
N LEU A 136 8.16 -13.05 -26.45
CA LEU A 136 7.80 -12.29 -27.66
C LEU A 136 8.22 -10.81 -27.52
N PRO A 137 8.55 -10.15 -28.65
CA PRO A 137 8.75 -8.70 -28.68
C PRO A 137 7.56 -7.93 -28.10
N ASN A 138 7.83 -6.80 -27.44
CA ASN A 138 6.80 -5.97 -26.78
C ASN A 138 5.61 -5.64 -27.68
N GLU A 139 5.86 -5.33 -28.95
CA GLU A 139 4.82 -5.02 -29.94
C GLU A 139 3.86 -6.19 -30.13
N LYS A 140 4.38 -7.41 -30.23
CA LYS A 140 3.58 -8.64 -30.38
C LYS A 140 2.81 -8.97 -29.09
N ARG A 141 3.43 -8.78 -27.91
CA ARG A 141 2.76 -8.99 -26.61
C ARG A 141 1.59 -8.03 -26.37
N ARG A 142 1.65 -6.80 -26.91
CA ARG A 142 0.54 -5.84 -26.82
C ARG A 142 -0.67 -6.23 -27.66
N LEU A 143 -0.45 -6.96 -28.76
CA LEU A 143 -1.50 -7.37 -29.70
C LEU A 143 -2.08 -8.75 -29.35
N LEU A 144 -1.28 -9.64 -28.76
CA LEU A 144 -1.68 -11.00 -28.40
C LEU A 144 -1.97 -11.10 -26.92
N LYS A 145 -3.18 -11.58 -26.55
CA LYS A 145 -3.50 -11.87 -25.15
C LYS A 145 -2.56 -12.94 -24.59
N PRO A 146 -2.12 -12.82 -23.33
CA PRO A 146 -1.36 -13.89 -22.69
C PRO A 146 -2.23 -15.15 -22.59
N PRO A 147 -1.66 -16.35 -22.78
CA PRO A 147 -2.35 -17.61 -22.52
C PRO A 147 -2.43 -17.82 -21.00
N ILE A 148 -3.62 -17.63 -20.41
CA ILE A 148 -3.92 -17.77 -18.98
C ILE A 148 -4.58 -19.12 -18.74
#